data_AF-A0A2K8VDY3-F1
#
_entry.id   AF-A0A2K8VDY3-F1
#
_cell.length_a   1.000
_cell.length_b   1.000
_cell.length_c   1.000
_cell.angle_alpha   90.00
_cell.angle_beta   90.00
_cell.angle_gamma   90.00
#
_symmetry.space_group_name_H-M   'P 1'
#
loop_
_entity.id
_entity.type
_entity.pdbx_description
1 polymer ?
#
loop_
_entity_poly.entity_id
_entity_poly.type
_entity_poly.pdbx_seq_one_letter_code
_entity_poly.pdbx_strand_id
1 'polypeptide(L)'
;MNKILKRILIGVGIIAGIGITGYLGLVGLVWYQFNVGCGMDDGPFEAVSIKPIEITKNAKEFQLAKNGKLILENRNDTLSPILTLIENGKVKWTLDTDTRNTNGYESTRIWEISNISVENKTDPIKLTFTGHWTYGVERGSMRIDRDNGDNKFCLSW
;
A
#
# COMPACT_ATOMS: atom_id res chain seq x y z
N MET A 1 13.63 47.16 -29.83
CA MET A 1 12.53 46.87 -28.87
C MET A 1 12.56 47.91 -27.75
N ASN A 2 11.43 48.55 -27.41
CA ASN A 2 11.36 49.56 -26.35
C ASN A 2 11.82 48.94 -25.00
N LYS A 3 12.64 49.66 -24.23
CA LYS A 3 13.14 49.21 -22.90
C LYS A 3 11.99 48.83 -21.96
N ILE A 4 10.87 49.54 -22.06
CA ILE A 4 9.65 49.26 -21.28
C ILE A 4 9.04 47.92 -21.71
N LEU A 5 8.86 47.71 -23.02
CA LEU A 5 8.32 46.46 -23.57
C LEU A 5 9.19 45.25 -23.21
N LYS A 6 10.53 45.40 -23.22
CA LYS A 6 11.46 44.35 -22.80
C LYS A 6 11.25 43.95 -21.34
N ARG A 7 11.07 44.93 -20.44
CA ARG A 7 10.84 44.66 -19.00
C ARG A 7 9.50 43.99 -18.74
N ILE A 8 8.45 44.42 -19.45
CA ILE A 8 7.11 43.80 -19.36
C ILE A 8 7.18 42.33 -19.80
N LEU A 9 7.79 42.03 -20.95
CA LEU A 9 7.91 40.66 -21.45
C LEU A 9 8.69 39.74 -20.51
N ILE A 10 9.78 40.24 -19.90
CA ILE A 10 10.54 39.48 -18.89
C ILE A 10 9.68 39.20 -17.66
N GLY A 11 8.95 40.21 -17.16
CA GLY A 11 8.06 40.05 -16.01
C GLY A 11 6.95 39.04 -16.25
N VAL A 12 6.27 39.11 -17.41
CA VAL A 12 5.25 38.14 -17.83
C VAL A 12 5.85 36.74 -17.94
N GLY A 13 7.05 36.60 -18.52
CA GLY A 13 7.75 35.33 -18.63
C GLY A 13 8.06 34.69 -17.27
N ILE A 14 8.49 35.49 -16.28
CA ILE A 14 8.74 35.01 -14.91
C ILE A 14 7.45 34.55 -14.23
N ILE A 15 6.39 35.36 -14.29
CA ILE A 15 5.11 35.04 -13.67
C ILE A 15 4.51 33.78 -14.30
N ALA A 16 4.53 33.68 -15.64
CA ALA A 16 4.07 32.50 -16.35
C ALA A 16 4.91 31.27 -15.99
N GLY A 17 6.24 31.43 -15.92
CA GLY A 17 7.16 30.37 -15.50
C GLY A 17 6.80 29.82 -14.12
N ILE A 18 6.71 30.68 -13.11
CA ILE A 18 6.33 30.31 -11.73
C ILE A 18 4.96 29.61 -11.73
N GLY A 19 3.97 30.20 -12.42
CA GLY A 19 2.61 29.64 -12.51
C GLY A 19 2.59 28.24 -13.09
N ILE A 20 3.33 27.99 -14.17
CA ILE A 20 3.41 26.67 -14.82
C ILE A 20 4.10 25.67 -13.88
N THR A 21 5.27 26.00 -13.31
CA THR A 21 5.96 25.08 -12.40
C THR A 21 5.14 24.77 -11.15
N GLY A 22 4.47 25.77 -10.57
CA GLY A 22 3.61 25.58 -9.41
C GLY A 22 2.41 24.69 -9.73
N TYR A 23 1.76 24.92 -10.88
CA TYR A 23 0.66 24.08 -11.34
C TYR A 23 1.10 22.63 -11.58
N LEU A 24 2.20 22.41 -12.30
CA LEU A 24 2.72 21.06 -12.55
C LEU A 24 3.11 20.34 -11.25
N GLY A 25 3.71 21.06 -10.29
CA GLY A 25 4.03 20.51 -8.98
C GLY A 25 2.78 20.09 -8.20
N LEU A 26 1.74 20.92 -8.18
CA LEU A 26 0.48 20.60 -7.53
C LEU A 26 -0.22 19.41 -8.20
N VAL A 27 -0.29 19.40 -9.54
CA VAL A 27 -0.88 18.28 -10.29
C VAL A 27 -0.12 16.99 -10.01
N GLY A 28 1.22 17.03 -9.97
CA GLY A 28 2.05 15.88 -9.64
C GLY A 28 1.76 15.35 -8.23
N LEU A 29 1.67 16.24 -7.24
CA LEU A 29 1.35 15.88 -5.85
C LEU A 29 -0.04 15.24 -5.74
N VAL A 30 -1.05 15.88 -6.33
CA VAL A 30 -2.44 15.37 -6.33
C VAL A 30 -2.50 14.01 -7.04
N TRP A 31 -1.88 13.90 -8.22
CA TRP A 31 -1.85 12.65 -8.96
C TRP A 31 -1.19 11.52 -8.15
N TYR A 32 -0.06 11.80 -7.50
CA TYR A 32 0.62 10.83 -6.64
C TYR A 32 -0.27 10.39 -5.48
N GLN A 33 -0.90 11.34 -4.76
CA GLN A 33 -1.74 11.03 -3.60
C GLN A 33 -2.90 10.09 -3.95
N PHE A 34 -3.51 10.26 -5.13
CA PHE A 34 -4.68 9.48 -5.54
C PHE A 34 -4.36 8.20 -6.33
N ASN A 35 -3.21 8.10 -7.00
CA ASN A 35 -2.88 6.94 -7.87
C ASN A 35 -1.84 6.00 -7.26
N VAL A 36 -0.98 6.50 -6.37
CA VAL A 36 0.11 5.73 -5.74
C VAL A 36 -0.03 5.74 -4.23
N GLY A 37 -0.48 6.86 -3.66
CA GLY A 37 -0.80 7.00 -2.24
C GLY A 37 -2.18 6.44 -1.89
N CYS A 38 -2.54 6.63 -0.62
CA CYS A 38 -3.82 6.19 -0.06
C CYS A 38 -4.88 7.31 -0.06
N GLY A 39 -4.73 8.37 -0.85
CA GLY A 39 -5.72 9.45 -0.87
C GLY A 39 -5.80 10.17 0.49
N MET A 40 -6.94 10.10 1.15
CA MET A 40 -7.13 10.62 2.52
C MET A 40 -7.02 9.51 3.58
N ASP A 41 -6.76 8.28 3.16
CA ASP A 41 -6.64 7.11 4.02
C ASP A 41 -5.22 7.00 4.59
N ASP A 42 -5.07 6.25 5.67
CA ASP A 42 -3.80 5.97 6.32
C ASP A 42 -2.93 5.04 5.45
N GLY A 43 -1.68 5.45 5.23
CA GLY A 43 -0.71 4.77 4.38
C GLY A 43 -0.23 5.63 3.19
N PRO A 44 0.41 5.03 2.16
CA PRO A 44 0.54 3.59 1.94
C PRO A 44 1.56 2.92 2.86
N PHE A 45 1.14 1.84 3.50
CA PHE A 45 2.00 0.97 4.27
C PHE A 45 2.64 -0.11 3.40
N GLU A 46 3.90 -0.41 3.66
CA GLU A 46 4.67 -1.43 2.96
C GLU A 46 4.59 -2.77 3.72
N ALA A 47 4.08 -3.82 3.08
CA ALA A 47 4.25 -5.16 3.61
C ALA A 47 5.52 -5.79 3.04
N VAL A 48 6.43 -6.21 3.90
CA VAL A 48 7.79 -6.59 3.51
C VAL A 48 7.91 -8.10 3.36
N SER A 49 8.60 -8.54 2.31
CA SER A 49 8.89 -9.96 2.11
C SER A 49 9.85 -10.48 3.19
N ILE A 50 9.43 -11.53 3.88
CA ILE A 50 10.19 -12.18 4.93
C ILE A 50 10.41 -13.66 4.58
N LYS A 51 11.31 -14.32 5.32
CA LYS A 51 11.48 -15.76 5.19
C LYS A 51 10.16 -16.46 5.56
N PRO A 52 9.82 -17.56 4.86
CA PRO A 52 8.67 -18.37 5.20
C PRO A 52 8.70 -18.78 6.69
N ILE A 53 7.54 -18.67 7.33
CA ILE A 53 7.33 -19.07 8.72
C ILE A 53 6.44 -20.32 8.70
N GLU A 54 6.56 -21.15 9.74
CA GLU A 54 5.67 -22.30 9.92
C GLU A 54 4.22 -21.82 10.10
N ILE A 55 3.33 -22.28 9.21
CA ILE A 55 1.92 -21.93 9.23
C ILE A 55 1.22 -22.73 10.32
N THR A 56 0.61 -22.05 11.28
CA THR A 56 -0.15 -22.71 12.34
C THR A 56 -1.50 -23.23 11.85
N LYS A 57 -2.10 -24.14 12.63
CA LYS A 57 -3.42 -24.73 12.33
C LYS A 57 -4.59 -23.72 12.37
N ASN A 58 -4.38 -22.55 12.96
CA ASN A 58 -5.40 -21.51 13.10
C ASN A 58 -5.36 -20.49 11.94
N ALA A 59 -4.43 -20.66 11.00
CA ALA A 59 -4.32 -19.77 9.85
C ALA A 59 -5.58 -19.86 8.98
N LYS A 60 -6.00 -18.71 8.43
CA LYS A 60 -7.13 -18.62 7.51
C LYS A 60 -6.63 -18.82 6.09
N GLU A 61 -7.29 -19.68 5.34
CA GLU A 61 -6.91 -20.01 3.97
C GLU A 61 -7.94 -19.48 2.96
N PHE A 62 -7.44 -18.88 1.89
CA PHE A 62 -8.25 -18.34 0.79
C PHE A 62 -7.78 -18.93 -0.52
N GLN A 63 -8.70 -19.59 -1.23
CA GLN A 63 -8.41 -20.18 -2.53
C GLN A 63 -8.29 -19.09 -3.62
N LEU A 64 -7.19 -19.11 -4.35
CA LEU A 64 -6.89 -18.23 -5.47
C LEU A 64 -6.97 -18.97 -6.81
N ALA A 65 -6.82 -18.23 -7.92
CA ALA A 65 -6.66 -18.83 -9.23
C ALA A 65 -5.32 -19.60 -9.32
N LYS A 66 -5.14 -20.38 -10.41
CA LYS A 66 -3.89 -21.10 -10.73
C LYS A 66 -3.40 -22.05 -9.61
N ASN A 67 -4.31 -22.72 -8.90
CA ASN A 67 -3.99 -23.58 -7.76
C ASN A 67 -3.17 -22.87 -6.66
N GLY A 68 -3.38 -21.55 -6.53
CA GLY A 68 -2.79 -20.74 -5.48
C GLY A 68 -3.68 -20.74 -4.24
N LYS A 69 -3.05 -20.62 -3.08
CA LYS A 69 -3.69 -20.42 -1.79
C LYS A 69 -3.02 -19.25 -1.09
N LEU A 70 -3.80 -18.27 -0.67
CA LEU A 70 -3.35 -17.21 0.23
C LEU A 70 -3.66 -17.64 1.66
N ILE A 71 -2.68 -17.50 2.54
CA ILE A 71 -2.80 -17.87 3.94
C ILE A 71 -2.59 -16.62 4.77
N LEU A 72 -3.57 -16.28 5.59
CA LEU A 72 -3.46 -15.25 6.61
C LEU A 72 -3.17 -15.90 7.96
N GLU A 73 -2.16 -15.39 8.64
CA GLU A 73 -1.84 -15.79 9.99
C GLU A 73 -1.67 -14.56 10.90
N ASN A 74 -2.56 -14.44 11.87
CA ASN A 74 -2.44 -13.47 12.96
C ASN A 74 -1.57 -14.10 14.05
N ARG A 75 -0.32 -13.66 14.16
CA ARG A 75 0.72 -14.37 14.94
C ARG A 75 0.53 -14.25 16.46
N ASN A 76 0.21 -13.06 17.00
CA ASN A 76 -0.18 -12.77 18.39
C ASN A 76 -0.24 -11.24 18.63
N ASP A 77 -0.50 -10.82 19.87
CA ASP A 77 -0.57 -9.40 20.25
C ASP A 77 0.77 -8.65 20.18
N THR A 78 1.92 -9.33 19.98
CA THR A 78 3.26 -8.70 19.88
C THR A 78 3.88 -8.72 18.48
N LEU A 79 3.37 -9.55 17.57
CA LEU A 79 3.77 -9.66 16.17
C LEU A 79 2.63 -9.27 15.21
N SER A 80 2.95 -8.58 14.12
CA SER A 80 1.99 -8.25 13.06
C SER A 80 1.46 -9.53 12.36
N PRO A 81 0.29 -9.45 11.71
CA PRO A 81 -0.18 -10.47 10.79
C PRO A 81 0.79 -10.71 9.62
N ILE A 82 0.75 -11.91 9.07
CA ILE A 82 1.49 -12.27 7.85
C ILE A 82 0.55 -12.84 6.79
N LEU A 83 0.90 -12.61 5.53
CA LEU A 83 0.25 -13.19 4.36
C LEU A 83 1.23 -14.07 3.60
N THR A 84 0.89 -15.33 3.37
CA THR A 84 1.73 -16.28 2.63
C THR A 84 1.01 -16.75 1.38
N LEU A 85 1.67 -16.66 0.22
CA LEU A 85 1.20 -17.28 -1.01
C LEU A 85 1.84 -18.66 -1.17
N ILE A 86 0.99 -19.67 -1.34
CA ILE A 86 1.39 -21.02 -1.75
C ILE A 86 0.86 -21.27 -3.15
N GLU A 87 1.71 -21.68 -4.08
CA GLU A 87 1.31 -22.13 -5.41
C GLU A 87 1.88 -23.51 -5.69
N ASN A 88 1.04 -24.42 -6.17
CA ASN A 88 1.45 -25.80 -6.49
C ASN A 88 2.19 -26.49 -5.32
N GLY A 89 1.73 -26.22 -4.09
CA GLY A 89 2.31 -26.78 -2.86
C GLY A 89 3.63 -26.15 -2.41
N LYS A 90 4.12 -25.09 -3.06
CA LYS A 90 5.35 -24.38 -2.69
C LYS A 90 5.05 -22.97 -2.23
N VAL A 91 5.70 -22.55 -1.14
CA VAL A 91 5.65 -21.14 -0.70
C VAL A 91 6.35 -20.28 -1.76
N LYS A 92 5.63 -19.31 -2.30
CA LYS A 92 6.15 -18.31 -3.23
C LYS A 92 6.79 -17.15 -2.48
N TRP A 93 6.05 -16.62 -1.51
CA TRP A 93 6.49 -15.54 -0.65
C TRP A 93 5.67 -15.52 0.63
N THR A 94 6.20 -14.83 1.65
CA THR A 94 5.52 -14.48 2.90
C THR A 94 5.75 -12.98 3.14
N LEU A 95 4.68 -12.25 3.44
CA LEU A 95 4.69 -10.81 3.66
C LEU A 95 4.38 -10.51 5.11
N ASP A 96 5.20 -9.67 5.74
CA ASP A 96 4.94 -9.07 7.04
C ASP A 96 4.20 -7.75 6.84
N THR A 97 2.96 -7.66 7.36
CA THR A 97 2.12 -6.48 7.18
C THR A 97 2.32 -5.44 8.28
N ASP A 98 3.41 -5.48 9.06
CA ASP A 98 3.67 -4.48 10.09
C ASP A 98 3.77 -3.07 9.51
N THR A 99 2.95 -2.13 10.02
CA THR A 99 2.99 -0.73 9.57
C THR A 99 4.32 -0.06 9.90
N ARG A 100 5.08 -0.57 10.90
CA ARG A 100 6.42 -0.10 11.25
C ARG A 100 7.47 -0.33 10.18
N ASN A 101 7.17 -1.20 9.21
CA ASN A 101 8.03 -1.37 8.05
C ASN A 101 8.06 -0.13 7.15
N THR A 102 7.11 0.79 7.34
CA THR A 102 6.99 2.02 6.56
C THR A 102 7.65 3.18 7.30
N ASN A 103 8.56 3.88 6.64
CA ASN A 103 9.24 5.05 7.22
C ASN A 103 8.21 6.12 7.63
N GLY A 104 8.36 6.67 8.84
CA GLY A 104 7.44 7.64 9.44
C GLY A 104 6.30 7.03 10.25
N TYR A 105 6.17 5.70 10.27
CA TYR A 105 5.12 4.95 10.98
C TYR A 105 5.68 3.98 12.03
N GLU A 106 6.92 4.18 12.48
CA GLU A 106 7.67 3.27 13.37
C GLU A 106 7.01 3.07 14.75
N SER A 107 6.16 4.01 15.18
CA SER A 107 5.40 3.94 16.43
C SER A 107 4.01 3.30 16.28
N THR A 108 3.59 2.95 15.07
CA THR A 108 2.28 2.32 14.81
C THR A 108 2.42 0.81 14.70
N ARG A 109 1.34 0.05 14.65
CA ARG A 109 1.34 -1.39 14.32
C ARG A 109 -0.07 -1.85 14.01
N ILE A 110 -0.19 -2.76 13.04
CA ILE A 110 -1.34 -3.64 12.87
C ILE A 110 -1.07 -4.97 13.59
N TRP A 111 -1.98 -5.40 14.47
CA TRP A 111 -1.84 -6.65 15.22
C TRP A 111 -2.82 -7.74 14.76
N GLU A 112 -3.91 -7.37 14.10
CA GLU A 112 -4.87 -8.33 13.56
C GLU A 112 -5.40 -7.87 12.20
N ILE A 113 -5.49 -8.82 11.27
CA ILE A 113 -6.32 -8.67 10.06
C ILE A 113 -7.51 -9.64 10.17
N SER A 114 -8.71 -9.13 9.93
CA SER A 114 -9.94 -9.91 9.93
C SER A 114 -10.82 -9.58 8.72
N ASN A 115 -11.93 -10.31 8.55
CA ASN A 115 -12.93 -10.08 7.50
C ASN A 115 -12.35 -9.92 6.08
N ILE A 116 -11.35 -10.73 5.71
CA ILE A 116 -10.75 -10.67 4.37
C ILE A 116 -11.76 -11.09 3.31
N SER A 117 -11.91 -10.25 2.29
CA SER A 117 -12.57 -10.55 1.02
C SER A 117 -11.55 -10.47 -0.12
N VAL A 118 -11.40 -11.54 -0.89
CA VAL A 118 -10.51 -11.57 -2.06
C VAL A 118 -11.31 -11.15 -3.30
N GLU A 119 -11.13 -9.88 -3.68
CA GLU A 119 -11.83 -9.24 -4.81
C GLU A 119 -11.26 -9.68 -6.17
N ASN A 120 -9.94 -9.88 -6.25
CA ASN A 120 -9.31 -10.45 -7.43
C ASN A 120 -8.37 -11.59 -7.04
N LYS A 121 -8.63 -12.78 -7.61
CA LYS A 121 -7.91 -14.02 -7.32
C LYS A 121 -6.73 -14.29 -8.27
N THR A 122 -6.54 -13.46 -9.29
CA THR A 122 -5.48 -13.61 -10.30
C THR A 122 -4.28 -12.73 -9.96
N ASP A 123 -3.70 -12.03 -10.93
CA ASP A 123 -2.61 -11.09 -10.76
C ASP A 123 -3.08 -9.70 -11.24
N PRO A 124 -2.98 -8.64 -10.42
CA PRO A 124 -2.61 -8.67 -8.99
C PRO A 124 -3.67 -9.38 -8.14
N ILE A 125 -3.26 -9.92 -6.99
CA ILE A 125 -4.21 -10.32 -5.95
C ILE A 125 -4.74 -9.04 -5.30
N LYS A 126 -6.06 -8.87 -5.30
CA LYS A 126 -6.71 -7.74 -4.62
C LYS A 126 -7.55 -8.25 -3.48
N LEU A 127 -7.36 -7.68 -2.31
CA LEU A 127 -8.14 -8.02 -1.14
C LEU A 127 -8.58 -6.76 -0.38
N THR A 128 -9.74 -6.86 0.25
CA THR A 128 -10.21 -5.92 1.26
C THR A 128 -10.29 -6.65 2.59
N PHE A 129 -10.11 -5.92 3.69
CA PHE A 129 -10.03 -6.52 5.02
C PHE A 129 -10.42 -5.51 6.10
N THR A 130 -10.45 -5.97 7.34
CA THR A 130 -10.50 -5.12 8.53
C THR A 130 -9.16 -5.20 9.25
N GLY A 131 -8.47 -4.08 9.41
CA GLY A 131 -7.21 -3.98 10.15
C GLY A 131 -7.47 -3.48 11.57
N HIS A 132 -6.97 -4.21 12.57
CA HIS A 132 -6.92 -3.75 13.95
C HIS A 132 -5.51 -3.27 14.23
N TRP A 133 -5.37 -1.97 14.45
CA TRP A 133 -4.10 -1.29 14.45
C TRP A 133 -4.11 -0.10 15.43
N THR A 134 -2.97 0.57 15.60
CA THR A 134 -2.72 1.55 16.67
C THR A 134 -3.85 2.56 16.92
N TYR A 135 -4.55 2.99 15.88
CA TYR A 135 -5.62 3.99 16.00
C TYR A 135 -7.05 3.40 16.04
N GLY A 136 -7.19 2.07 16.00
CA GLY A 136 -8.48 1.40 16.18
C GLY A 136 -8.72 0.31 15.14
N VAL A 137 -9.97 0.21 14.70
CA VAL A 137 -10.44 -0.80 13.74
C VAL A 137 -10.87 -0.09 12.47
N GLU A 138 -10.21 -0.38 11.37
CA GLU A 138 -10.40 0.29 10.09
C GLU A 138 -10.52 -0.69 8.93
N ARG A 139 -11.11 -0.23 7.82
CA ARG A 139 -11.20 -1.01 6.60
C ARG A 139 -9.90 -0.88 5.82
N GLY A 140 -9.31 -2.01 5.47
CA GLY A 140 -8.10 -2.06 4.67
C GLY A 140 -8.34 -2.48 3.23
N SER A 141 -7.44 -2.05 2.35
CA SER A 141 -7.30 -2.62 1.00
C SER A 141 -5.85 -2.85 0.64
N MET A 142 -5.58 -3.94 -0.08
CA MET A 142 -4.23 -4.33 -0.47
C MET A 142 -4.25 -4.88 -1.90
N ARG A 143 -3.25 -4.47 -2.69
CA ARG A 143 -2.97 -4.99 -4.02
C ARG A 143 -1.58 -5.60 -4.00
N ILE A 144 -1.51 -6.92 -4.21
CA ILE A 144 -0.28 -7.70 -4.10
C ILE A 144 0.10 -8.20 -5.49
N ASP A 145 1.32 -7.89 -5.92
CA ASP A 145 1.94 -8.54 -7.08
C ASP A 145 2.12 -10.02 -6.78
N ARG A 146 1.58 -10.86 -7.66
CA ARG A 146 1.55 -12.29 -7.39
C ARG A 146 2.92 -12.94 -7.45
N ASP A 147 3.81 -12.43 -8.28
CA ASP A 147 5.09 -13.07 -8.59
C ASP A 147 6.15 -12.80 -7.53
N ASN A 148 6.23 -11.57 -7.04
CA ASN A 148 7.25 -11.15 -6.07
C ASN A 148 6.71 -10.74 -4.69
N GLY A 149 5.38 -10.60 -4.55
CA GLY A 149 4.76 -10.16 -3.31
C GLY A 149 4.90 -8.66 -3.04
N ASP A 150 5.41 -7.88 -3.99
CA ASP A 150 5.48 -6.42 -3.88
C ASP A 150 4.06 -5.86 -3.71
N ASN A 151 3.88 -5.04 -2.70
CA ASN A 151 2.57 -4.57 -2.31
C ASN A 151 2.66 -3.33 -1.44
N LYS A 152 1.57 -2.58 -1.49
CA LYS A 152 1.24 -1.55 -0.51
C LYS A 152 -0.21 -1.73 -0.08
N PHE A 153 -0.52 -1.33 1.14
CA PHE A 153 -1.87 -1.35 1.66
C PHE A 153 -2.24 -0.04 2.32
N CYS A 154 -3.54 0.24 2.34
CA CYS A 154 -4.14 1.42 2.95
C CYS A 154 -5.11 0.98 4.03
N LEU A 155 -5.29 1.80 5.06
CA LEU A 155 -6.32 1.66 6.09
C LEU A 155 -7.21 2.92 6.06
N SER A 156 -8.52 2.72 6.01
CA SER A 156 -9.53 3.76 5.77
C SER A 156 -10.67 3.61 6.77
N TRP A 157 -11.25 4.75 7.15
CA TRP A 157 -12.32 4.88 8.15
C TRP A 157 -13.69 4.54 7.57
#